data_AF-A0A261FIQ8-F1
#
_entry.id   AF-A0A261FIQ8-F1
#
_cell.length_a   1.000
_cell.length_b   1.000
_cell.length_c   1.000
_cell.angle_alpha   90.00
_cell.angle_beta   90.00
_cell.angle_gamma   90.00
#
_symmetry.space_group_name_H-M   'P 1'
#
loop_
_entity.id
_entity.type
_entity.pdbx_description
1 polymer ?
#
loop_
_entity_poly.entity_id
_entity_poly.type
_entity_poly.pdbx_seq_one_letter_code
_entity_poly.pdbx_strand_id
1 'polypeptide(L)'
;MTRRSFRWPQPLAGDKPRIWYGGDYNPDQWPEEVWDNDIRLMVKAHVNFVSLGIFSWANIEPEEGVWNFDWLDRIIDKLGKAGIAVDLASATASPPPWLTSAHPEVLWKDYRGDTCWPGARQHWRPTSPVFRDYALKLCRAMAEHYKDNPYVVAWPGF
;
A
#
# COMPACT_ATOMS: atom_id res chain seq x y z
N MET A 1 7.89 -10.91 -27.09
CA MET A 1 7.44 -10.69 -25.70
C MET A 1 7.16 -12.03 -25.06
N THR A 2 7.82 -12.36 -23.96
CA THR A 2 7.62 -13.62 -23.21
C THR A 2 6.55 -13.38 -22.15
N ARG A 3 5.50 -14.23 -22.11
CA ARG A 3 4.47 -14.13 -21.07
C ARG A 3 5.09 -14.46 -19.71
N ARG A 4 4.87 -13.61 -18.70
CA ARG A 4 5.29 -13.89 -17.32
C ARG A 4 4.64 -15.19 -16.83
N SER A 5 5.41 -15.99 -16.10
CA SER A 5 4.89 -17.20 -15.46
C SER A 5 3.81 -16.84 -14.43
N PHE A 6 2.77 -17.65 -14.34
CA PHE A 6 1.69 -17.46 -13.38
C PHE A 6 2.17 -17.81 -11.96
N ARG A 7 1.98 -16.87 -11.02
CA ARG A 7 2.24 -17.06 -9.59
C ARG A 7 1.04 -16.52 -8.82
N TRP A 8 0.34 -17.40 -8.10
CA TRP A 8 -0.79 -17.04 -7.26
C TRP A 8 -0.33 -16.82 -5.80
N PRO A 9 -0.87 -15.84 -5.06
CA PRO A 9 -0.57 -15.66 -3.64
C PRO A 9 -0.85 -16.94 -2.85
N GLN A 10 0.13 -17.40 -2.08
CA GLN A 10 0.04 -18.64 -1.31
C GLN A 10 -0.57 -18.38 0.07
N PRO A 11 -1.22 -19.38 0.69
CA PRO A 11 -1.75 -19.25 2.05
C PRO A 11 -0.64 -18.96 3.07
N LEU A 12 -1.04 -18.44 4.24
CA LEU A 12 -0.15 -18.32 5.39
C LEU A 12 0.43 -19.69 5.78
N ALA A 13 1.57 -19.70 6.47
CA ALA A 13 2.23 -20.93 6.87
C ALA A 13 1.30 -21.81 7.74
N GLY A 14 1.07 -23.05 7.30
CA GLY A 14 0.18 -24.01 7.97
C GLY A 14 -1.27 -23.99 7.48
N ASP A 15 -1.67 -22.99 6.70
CA ASP A 15 -3.02 -22.91 6.12
C ASP A 15 -3.15 -23.69 4.82
N LYS A 16 -4.36 -24.18 4.54
CA LYS A 16 -4.71 -24.78 3.25
C LYS A 16 -5.09 -23.69 2.23
N PRO A 17 -4.85 -23.90 0.93
CA PRO A 17 -5.35 -23.00 -0.11
C PRO A 17 -6.87 -22.82 -0.02
N ARG A 18 -7.32 -21.56 -0.09
CA ARG A 18 -8.73 -21.15 -0.05
C ARG A 18 -8.97 -20.07 -1.10
N ILE A 19 -10.22 -19.82 -1.43
CA ILE A 19 -10.60 -18.62 -2.18
C ILE A 19 -10.28 -17.41 -1.30
N TRP A 20 -9.54 -16.44 -1.84
CA TRP A 20 -9.29 -15.18 -1.17
C TRP A 20 -10.55 -14.34 -1.10
N TYR A 21 -10.87 -13.83 0.09
CA TYR A 21 -12.06 -13.06 0.38
C TYR A 21 -11.74 -11.94 1.37
N GLY A 22 -12.08 -10.71 0.97
CA GLY A 22 -11.90 -9.48 1.73
C GLY A 22 -11.90 -8.28 0.80
N GLY A 23 -11.04 -7.30 1.06
CA GLY A 23 -10.91 -6.09 0.26
C GLY A 23 -9.90 -5.10 0.83
N ASP A 24 -9.94 -3.87 0.33
CA ASP A 24 -9.09 -2.78 0.80
C ASP A 24 -9.39 -2.46 2.27
N TYR A 25 -8.34 -2.40 3.08
CA TYR A 25 -8.42 -2.03 4.48
C TYR A 25 -7.53 -0.79 4.73
N ASN A 26 -8.10 0.24 5.37
CA ASN A 26 -7.44 1.54 5.56
C ASN A 26 -7.39 1.87 7.07
N PRO A 27 -6.61 1.13 7.86
CA PRO A 27 -6.52 1.32 9.31
C PRO A 27 -5.93 2.68 9.68
N ASP A 28 -5.15 3.30 8.80
CA ASP A 28 -4.58 4.65 8.94
C ASP A 28 -5.61 5.79 8.86
N GLN A 29 -6.87 5.48 8.53
CA GLN A 29 -7.99 6.43 8.56
C GLN A 29 -8.83 6.31 9.84
N TRP A 30 -8.50 5.37 10.72
CA TRP A 30 -9.25 5.09 11.94
C TRP A 30 -8.32 5.06 13.16
N PRO A 31 -8.80 5.47 14.34
CA PRO A 31 -8.05 5.27 15.58
C PRO A 31 -7.72 3.79 15.84
N GLU A 32 -6.58 3.50 16.49
CA GLU A 32 -6.12 2.12 16.69
C GLU A 32 -7.10 1.26 17.51
N GLU A 33 -7.93 1.87 18.38
CA GLU A 33 -8.95 1.15 19.14
C GLU A 33 -10.03 0.48 18.25
N VAL A 34 -10.17 0.91 16.99
CA VAL A 34 -11.12 0.31 16.04
C VAL A 34 -10.58 -1.01 15.49
N TRP A 35 -9.26 -1.16 15.37
CA TRP A 35 -8.62 -2.26 14.66
C TRP A 35 -8.97 -3.64 15.22
N ASP A 36 -9.04 -3.76 16.55
CA ASP A 36 -9.40 -5.03 17.21
C ASP A 36 -10.86 -5.42 16.90
N ASN A 37 -11.75 -4.43 16.79
CA ASN A 37 -13.13 -4.67 16.38
C ASN A 37 -13.25 -5.05 14.90
N ASP A 38 -12.47 -4.40 14.03
CA ASP A 38 -12.41 -4.76 12.61
C ASP A 38 -11.98 -6.21 12.42
N ILE A 39 -10.90 -6.63 13.08
CA ILE A 39 -10.40 -8.01 13.02
C ILE A 39 -11.45 -8.99 13.53
N ARG A 40 -12.10 -8.69 14.65
CA ARG A 40 -13.20 -9.51 15.18
C ARG A 40 -14.33 -9.67 14.15
N LEU A 41 -14.69 -8.61 13.44
CA LEU A 41 -15.73 -8.65 12.41
C LEU A 41 -15.26 -9.36 11.13
N MET A 42 -14.01 -9.19 10.72
CA MET A 42 -13.37 -9.90 9.61
C MET A 42 -13.40 -11.41 9.85
N VAL A 43 -12.98 -11.86 11.05
CA VAL A 43 -13.04 -13.28 11.44
C VAL A 43 -14.48 -13.80 11.41
N LYS A 44 -15.44 -13.04 11.94
CA LYS A 44 -16.87 -13.40 11.89
C LYS A 44 -17.40 -13.51 10.45
N ALA A 45 -16.91 -12.68 9.54
CA ALA A 45 -17.27 -12.67 8.13
C ALA A 45 -16.45 -13.66 7.28
N HIS A 46 -15.51 -14.38 7.89
CA HIS A 46 -14.57 -15.27 7.20
C HIS A 46 -13.68 -14.58 6.16
N VAL A 47 -13.37 -13.29 6.37
CA VAL A 47 -12.31 -12.59 5.64
C VAL A 47 -10.98 -13.28 5.96
N ASN A 48 -10.19 -13.54 4.92
CA ASN A 48 -8.89 -14.22 5.03
C ASN A 48 -7.76 -13.49 4.30
N PHE A 49 -8.06 -12.32 3.72
CA PHE A 49 -7.14 -11.55 2.90
C PHE A 49 -7.57 -10.08 2.86
N VAL A 50 -6.63 -9.14 3.04
CA VAL A 50 -6.91 -7.69 2.89
C VAL A 50 -5.79 -6.98 2.14
N SER A 51 -6.13 -5.92 1.42
CA SER A 51 -5.15 -5.05 0.75
C SER A 51 -4.85 -3.83 1.61
N LEU A 52 -3.58 -3.61 1.93
CA LEU A 52 -3.11 -2.56 2.85
C LEU A 52 -2.20 -1.54 2.16
N GLY A 53 -2.24 -0.31 2.66
CA GLY A 53 -1.24 0.71 2.35
C GLY A 53 -1.39 1.39 0.98
N ILE A 54 -2.49 1.15 0.25
CA ILE A 54 -2.64 1.58 -1.16
C ILE A 54 -2.39 3.09 -1.34
N PHE A 55 -2.95 3.91 -0.46
CA PHE A 55 -2.84 5.37 -0.48
C PHE A 55 -2.06 5.94 0.70
N SER A 56 -1.26 5.12 1.37
CA SER A 56 -0.65 5.48 2.65
C SER A 56 0.73 6.12 2.52
N TRP A 57 1.13 6.62 1.34
CA TRP A 57 2.45 7.27 1.16
C TRP A 57 2.69 8.35 2.21
N ALA A 58 1.74 9.27 2.40
CA ALA A 58 1.91 10.36 3.38
C ALA A 58 2.04 9.89 4.84
N ASN A 59 1.53 8.70 5.18
CA ASN A 59 1.66 8.14 6.52
C ASN A 59 2.95 7.31 6.68
N ILE A 60 3.46 6.75 5.59
CA ILE A 60 4.70 5.96 5.54
C ILE A 60 5.93 6.86 5.39
N GLU A 61 5.83 7.93 4.61
CA GLU A 61 6.86 8.95 4.40
C GLU A 61 6.25 10.34 4.67
N PRO A 62 6.05 10.72 5.95
CA PRO A 62 5.44 12.00 6.32
C PRO A 62 6.27 13.23 5.88
N GLU A 63 7.59 13.06 5.76
CA GLU A 63 8.54 14.05 5.26
C GLU A 63 9.57 13.34 4.38
N GLU A 64 10.22 14.07 3.45
CA GLU A 64 11.17 13.46 2.51
C GLU A 64 12.27 12.66 3.24
N GLY A 65 12.34 11.36 2.95
CA GLY A 65 13.33 10.45 3.53
C GLY A 65 13.10 10.05 4.99
N VAL A 66 12.01 10.51 5.63
CA VAL A 66 11.63 10.09 6.99
C VAL A 66 10.60 8.98 6.88
N TRP A 67 10.94 7.77 7.32
CA TRP A 67 10.06 6.60 7.22
C TRP A 67 9.38 6.28 8.56
N ASN A 68 8.07 5.99 8.50
CA ASN A 68 7.25 5.59 9.64
C ASN A 68 6.45 4.31 9.30
N PHE A 69 7.04 3.15 9.59
CA PHE A 69 6.40 1.85 9.35
C PHE A 69 5.68 1.28 10.58
N ASP A 70 5.90 1.85 11.77
CA ASP A 70 5.47 1.27 13.04
C ASP A 70 3.97 0.94 13.10
N TRP A 71 3.11 1.83 12.57
CA TRP A 71 1.66 1.61 12.55
C TRP A 71 1.27 0.46 11.61
N LEU A 72 1.93 0.37 10.47
CA LEU A 72 1.68 -0.64 9.45
C LEU A 72 2.18 -2.02 9.92
N ASP A 73 3.32 -2.05 10.62
CA ASP A 73 3.84 -3.25 11.27
C ASP A 73 2.85 -3.80 12.31
N ARG A 74 2.33 -2.93 13.19
CA ARG A 74 1.36 -3.32 14.22
C ARG A 74 0.10 -3.94 13.61
N ILE A 75 -0.47 -3.33 12.58
CA ILE A 75 -1.72 -3.85 11.99
C ILE A 75 -1.49 -5.12 11.17
N ILE A 76 -0.36 -5.24 10.45
CA ILE A 76 0.00 -6.48 9.74
C ILE A 76 0.17 -7.64 10.74
N ASP A 77 0.83 -7.40 11.87
CA ASP A 77 1.00 -8.40 12.93
C ASP A 77 -0.35 -8.84 13.53
N LYS A 78 -1.25 -7.88 13.83
CA LYS A 78 -2.60 -8.19 14.32
C LYS A 78 -3.42 -9.03 13.33
N LEU A 79 -3.40 -8.68 12.04
CA LEU A 79 -4.08 -9.41 10.97
C LEU A 79 -3.53 -10.83 10.82
N GLY A 80 -2.20 -10.94 10.76
CA GLY A 80 -1.51 -12.22 10.64
C GLY A 80 -1.79 -13.18 11.79
N LYS A 81 -1.78 -12.67 13.03
CA LYS A 81 -2.16 -13.44 14.24
C LYS A 81 -3.61 -13.90 14.22
N ALA A 82 -4.50 -13.18 13.52
CA ALA A 82 -5.90 -13.56 13.31
C ALA A 82 -6.10 -14.50 12.10
N GLY A 83 -5.02 -14.88 11.39
CA GLY A 83 -5.09 -15.74 10.21
C GLY A 83 -5.57 -15.02 8.95
N ILE A 84 -5.40 -13.70 8.87
CA ILE A 84 -5.75 -12.86 7.74
C ILE A 84 -4.46 -12.46 7.01
N ALA A 85 -4.34 -12.87 5.74
CA ALA A 85 -3.18 -12.57 4.91
C ALA A 85 -3.23 -11.13 4.37
N VAL A 86 -2.07 -10.60 3.99
CA VAL A 86 -1.91 -9.23 3.51
C VAL A 86 -1.43 -9.19 2.05
N ASP A 87 -2.17 -8.44 1.24
CA ASP A 87 -1.72 -7.89 -0.04
C ASP A 87 -1.15 -6.50 0.19
N LEU A 88 0.17 -6.38 0.15
CA LEU A 88 0.84 -5.15 0.57
C LEU A 88 1.11 -4.26 -0.63
N ALA A 89 0.49 -3.08 -0.66
CA ALA A 89 0.73 -2.12 -1.74
C ALA A 89 2.14 -1.52 -1.67
N SER A 90 2.65 -1.07 -2.82
CA SER A 90 3.84 -0.20 -2.87
C SER A 90 3.61 1.16 -2.20
N ALA A 91 2.36 1.51 -1.89
CA ALA A 91 1.89 2.82 -1.43
C ALA A 91 2.12 3.98 -2.43
N THR A 92 2.59 3.72 -3.65
CA THR A 92 2.95 4.76 -4.63
C THR A 92 1.76 5.32 -5.41
N ALA A 93 0.51 4.99 -5.05
CA ALA A 93 -0.66 5.34 -5.86
C ALA A 93 -0.92 6.86 -5.93
N SER A 94 -0.62 7.59 -4.85
CA SER A 94 -0.73 9.06 -4.80
C SER A 94 0.36 9.65 -3.91
N PRO A 95 1.08 10.68 -4.37
CA PRO A 95 2.16 11.29 -3.59
C PRO A 95 1.62 12.15 -2.44
N PRO A 96 2.45 12.39 -1.41
CA PRO A 96 2.12 13.26 -0.31
C PRO A 96 2.16 14.75 -0.70
N PRO A 97 1.54 15.64 0.09
CA PRO A 97 1.55 17.08 -0.16
C PRO A 97 2.96 17.69 -0.18
N TRP A 98 3.90 17.21 0.64
CA TRP A 98 5.26 17.75 0.68
C TRP A 98 5.98 17.55 -0.66
N LEU A 99 5.80 16.39 -1.30
CA LEU A 99 6.44 16.05 -2.57
C LEU A 99 5.93 16.98 -3.68
N THR A 100 4.61 17.14 -3.79
CA THR A 100 4.00 17.96 -4.84
C THR A 100 4.21 19.46 -4.64
N SER A 101 4.40 19.89 -3.38
CA SER A 101 4.76 21.27 -3.04
C SER A 101 6.21 21.58 -3.41
N ALA A 102 7.14 20.65 -3.13
CA ALA A 102 8.55 20.79 -3.48
C ALA A 102 8.83 20.60 -4.98
N HIS A 103 8.06 19.72 -5.64
CA HIS A 103 8.24 19.33 -7.03
C HIS A 103 6.94 19.47 -7.85
N PRO A 104 6.44 20.69 -8.10
CA PRO A 104 5.22 20.89 -8.89
C PRO A 104 5.33 20.37 -10.33
N GLU A 105 6.54 20.14 -10.84
CA GLU A 105 6.80 19.53 -12.15
C GLU A 105 6.31 18.08 -12.26
N VAL A 106 6.05 17.39 -11.14
CA VAL A 106 5.45 16.05 -11.17
C VAL A 106 4.00 16.08 -11.59
N LEU A 107 3.30 17.21 -11.46
CA LEU A 107 1.86 17.31 -11.65
C LEU A 107 1.48 17.26 -13.13
N TRP A 108 0.55 16.38 -13.53
CA TRP A 108 0.15 16.29 -14.94
C TRP A 108 -0.60 17.55 -15.41
N LYS A 109 -0.52 17.78 -16.72
CA LYS A 109 -1.19 18.89 -17.39
C LYS A 109 -2.23 18.35 -18.35
N ASP A 110 -3.39 18.98 -18.39
CA ASP A 110 -4.44 18.60 -19.31
C ASP A 110 -4.11 19.02 -20.76
N TYR A 111 -5.05 18.79 -21.66
CA TYR A 111 -4.88 19.11 -23.08
C TYR A 111 -4.70 20.62 -23.37
N ARG A 112 -5.05 21.50 -22.42
CA ARG A 112 -4.85 22.96 -22.50
C ARG A 112 -3.53 23.40 -21.91
N GLY A 113 -2.85 22.51 -21.18
CA GLY A 113 -1.62 22.80 -20.46
C GLY A 113 -1.85 23.25 -19.02
N ASP A 114 -3.08 23.16 -18.52
CA ASP A 114 -3.44 23.53 -17.15
C ASP A 114 -2.99 22.44 -16.17
N THR A 115 -2.38 22.84 -15.06
CA THR A 115 -1.88 21.92 -14.02
C THR A 115 -3.03 21.29 -13.25
N CYS A 116 -3.03 19.96 -13.14
CA CYS A 116 -3.92 19.24 -12.23
C CYS A 116 -3.35 19.27 -10.82
N TRP A 117 -3.94 20.08 -9.94
CA TRP A 117 -3.47 20.27 -8.57
C TRP A 117 -3.89 19.14 -7.61
N PRO A 118 -3.16 18.95 -6.49
CA PRO A 118 -3.57 18.07 -5.41
C PRO A 118 -4.95 18.44 -4.82
N GLY A 119 -5.62 17.46 -4.20
CA GLY A 119 -6.96 17.59 -3.62
C GLY A 119 -7.87 16.40 -3.95
N ALA A 120 -7.55 15.70 -5.04
CA ALA A 120 -8.02 14.35 -5.33
C ALA A 120 -6.83 13.37 -5.25
N ARG A 121 -6.70 12.45 -6.20
CA ARG A 121 -5.64 11.44 -6.25
C ARG A 121 -5.06 11.32 -7.66
N GLN A 122 -3.91 10.64 -7.78
CA GLN A 122 -3.25 10.38 -9.08
C GLN A 122 -2.95 11.63 -9.91
N HIS A 123 -2.62 12.74 -9.25
CA HIS A 123 -2.30 14.01 -9.91
C HIS A 123 -0.85 14.08 -10.42
N TRP A 124 -0.20 12.95 -10.69
CA TRP A 124 1.19 12.85 -11.16
C TRP A 124 1.30 12.46 -12.64
N ARG A 125 2.40 12.83 -13.28
CA ARG A 125 2.72 12.48 -14.68
C ARG A 125 3.30 11.06 -14.76
N PRO A 126 2.73 10.16 -15.58
CA PRO A 126 3.28 8.81 -15.76
C PRO A 126 4.73 8.75 -16.28
N THR A 127 5.17 9.81 -16.97
CA THR A 127 6.50 9.91 -17.58
C THR A 127 7.46 10.81 -16.79
N SER A 128 7.06 11.34 -15.63
CA SER A 128 7.96 12.19 -14.83
C SER A 128 9.12 11.37 -14.27
N PRO A 129 10.39 11.72 -14.58
CA PRO A 129 11.54 11.06 -13.97
C PRO A 129 11.61 11.33 -12.47
N VAL A 130 11.24 12.54 -12.03
CA VAL A 130 11.23 12.91 -10.60
C VAL A 130 10.23 12.05 -9.83
N PHE A 131 9.00 11.91 -10.32
CA PHE A 131 8.01 11.05 -9.67
C PHE A 131 8.45 9.58 -9.67
N ARG A 132 9.04 9.10 -10.77
CA ARG A 132 9.58 7.75 -10.85
C ARG A 132 10.64 7.50 -9.80
N ASP A 133 11.57 8.43 -9.59
CA ASP A 133 12.64 8.29 -8.60
C ASP A 133 12.07 8.17 -7.18
N TYR A 134 11.12 9.04 -6.82
CA TYR A 134 10.41 8.96 -5.53
C TYR A 134 9.63 7.65 -5.36
N ALA A 135 8.86 7.25 -6.38
CA ALA A 135 8.10 6.01 -6.33
C ALA A 135 9.01 4.78 -6.18
N LEU A 136 10.16 4.75 -6.88
CA LEU A 136 11.12 3.65 -6.76
C LEU A 136 11.86 3.64 -5.41
N LYS A 137 12.12 4.80 -4.80
CA LYS A 137 12.65 4.89 -3.43
C LYS A 137 11.67 4.28 -2.42
N LEU A 138 10.39 4.66 -2.48
CA LEU A 138 9.36 4.08 -1.61
C LEU A 138 9.19 2.57 -1.85
N CYS A 139 9.14 2.12 -3.11
CA CYS A 139 9.07 0.68 -3.42
C CYS A 139 10.24 -0.10 -2.80
N ARG A 140 11.44 0.47 -2.85
CA ARG A 140 12.63 -0.13 -2.24
C ARG A 140 12.50 -0.18 -0.72
N ALA A 141 12.13 0.92 -0.07
CA ALA A 141 11.97 0.98 1.38
C ALA A 141 10.90 -0.02 1.87
N MET A 142 9.75 -0.08 1.20
CA MET A 142 8.68 -1.04 1.48
C MET A 142 9.17 -2.48 1.34
N ALA A 143 9.83 -2.81 0.22
CA ALA A 143 10.32 -4.16 -0.02
C ALA A 143 11.42 -4.57 0.96
N GLU A 144 12.33 -3.66 1.33
CA GLU A 144 13.41 -3.92 2.28
C GLU A 144 12.88 -4.13 3.70
N HIS A 145 11.89 -3.34 4.13
CA HIS A 145 11.27 -3.44 5.45
C HIS A 145 10.41 -4.71 5.60
N TYR A 146 9.64 -5.08 4.57
CA TYR A 146 8.71 -6.21 4.63
C TYR A 146 9.22 -7.52 4.00
N LYS A 147 10.51 -7.61 3.59
CA LYS A 147 11.06 -8.75 2.84
C LYS A 147 10.83 -10.13 3.48
N ASP A 148 10.88 -10.20 4.81
CA ASP A 148 10.80 -11.44 5.59
C ASP A 148 9.45 -11.57 6.33
N ASN A 149 8.48 -10.69 6.05
CA ASN A 149 7.21 -10.68 6.77
C ASN A 149 6.37 -11.91 6.36
N PRO A 150 6.01 -12.81 7.30
CA PRO A 150 5.31 -14.05 6.98
C PRO A 150 3.82 -13.86 6.65
N TYR A 151 3.29 -12.66 6.86
CA TYR A 151 1.87 -12.33 6.65
C TYR A 151 1.61 -11.64 5.31
N VAL A 152 2.66 -11.14 4.64
CA VAL A 152 2.59 -10.54 3.30
C VAL A 152 2.70 -11.63 2.24
N VAL A 153 1.64 -11.83 1.46
CA VAL A 153 1.55 -12.94 0.48
C VAL A 153 1.54 -12.46 -0.97
N ALA A 154 1.36 -11.16 -1.19
CA ALA A 154 1.26 -10.55 -2.50
C ALA A 154 1.68 -9.07 -2.47
N TRP A 155 2.00 -8.57 -3.66
CA TRP A 155 2.13 -7.16 -3.96
C TRP A 155 1.15 -6.85 -5.09
N PRO A 156 0.16 -5.96 -4.91
CA PRO A 156 -0.76 -5.60 -5.96
C PRO A 156 0.03 -4.86 -7.04
N GLY A 157 -0.24 -5.20 -8.30
CA GLY A 157 0.49 -4.63 -9.44
C GLY A 157 0.37 -3.11 -9.49
N PHE A 158 1.47 -2.48 -9.91
CA PHE A 158 1.58 -1.06 -10.26
C PHE A 158 0.49 -0.58 -11.21
#